data_AF-A0A432AUD0-F1
#
_entry.id   AF-A0A432AUD0-F1
#
_cell.length_a   1.000
_cell.length_b   1.000
_cell.length_c   1.000
_cell.angle_alpha   90.00
_cell.angle_beta   90.00
_cell.angle_gamma   90.00
#
_symmetry.space_group_name_H-M   'P 1'
#
loop_
_entity.id
_entity.type
_entity.pdbx_description
1 polymer ?
#
loop_
_entity_poly.entity_id
_entity_poly.type
_entity_poly.pdbx_seq_one_letter_code
_entity_poly.pdbx_strand_id
1 'polypeptide(L)'
;MDSREKSSTVLIGAAIVLVTTTVPYLTMLNVFLFSGIFLAGLVSLTFSIMRYQVRLPYNEAFVLGFYAGVLGGILSEGAAWILMEYAGYRPGTESLALIIGWLLEMASDKPELQPQVQALLEAEKLALAPIILSWRDVLASMLFSAAFYAPIAGFGGMLAVFRLKRKARR
;
A
#
# COMPACT_ATOMS: atom_id res chain seq x y z
N MET A 1 -25.20 -5.50 5.12
CA MET A 1 -24.43 -5.16 3.91
C MET A 1 -24.45 -6.39 3.03
N ASP A 2 -24.99 -6.25 1.83
CA ASP A 2 -25.23 -7.37 0.91
C ASP A 2 -23.94 -7.78 0.19
N SER A 3 -23.94 -8.97 -0.44
CA SER A 3 -22.75 -9.53 -1.10
C SER A 3 -22.16 -8.60 -2.17
N ARG A 4 -23.02 -7.93 -2.95
CA ARG A 4 -22.60 -6.96 -3.98
C ARG A 4 -21.93 -5.74 -3.38
N GLU A 5 -22.48 -5.22 -2.28
CA GLU A 5 -21.92 -4.07 -1.56
C GLU A 5 -20.55 -4.41 -0.98
N LYS A 6 -20.42 -5.59 -0.35
CA LYS A 6 -19.14 -6.10 0.19
C LYS A 6 -18.08 -6.21 -0.90
N SER A 7 -18.45 -6.78 -2.04
CA SER A 7 -17.54 -6.91 -3.19
C SER A 7 -17.13 -5.54 -3.72
N SER A 8 -18.06 -4.60 -3.85
CA SER A 8 -17.77 -3.22 -4.28
C SER A 8 -16.82 -2.51 -3.31
N THR A 9 -17.01 -2.66 -2.01
CA THR A 9 -16.10 -2.10 -0.98
C THR A 9 -14.70 -2.66 -1.12
N VAL A 10 -14.57 -3.98 -1.25
CA VAL A 10 -13.27 -4.65 -1.43
C VAL A 10 -12.58 -4.18 -2.71
N LEU A 11 -13.31 -4.07 -3.82
CA LEU A 11 -12.77 -3.60 -5.10
C LEU A 11 -12.29 -2.15 -5.04
N ILE A 12 -13.04 -1.25 -4.38
CA ILE A 12 -12.62 0.14 -4.18
C ILE A 12 -11.34 0.20 -3.35
N GLY A 13 -11.28 -0.56 -2.26
CA GLY A 13 -10.08 -0.61 -1.42
C GLY A 13 -8.88 -1.17 -2.19
N ALA A 14 -9.07 -2.26 -2.94
CA ALA A 14 -8.03 -2.86 -3.77
C ALA A 14 -7.53 -1.89 -4.86
N ALA A 15 -8.43 -1.11 -5.48
CA ALA A 15 -8.06 -0.08 -6.44
C ALA A 15 -7.22 1.03 -5.81
N ILE A 16 -7.55 1.47 -4.58
CA ILE A 16 -6.74 2.46 -3.87
C ILE A 16 -5.37 1.88 -3.51
N VAL A 17 -5.30 0.63 -3.04
CA VAL A 17 -4.02 -0.05 -2.81
C VAL A 17 -3.19 -0.08 -4.09
N LEU A 18 -3.79 -0.53 -5.21
CA LEU A 18 -3.12 -0.58 -6.50
C LEU A 18 -2.57 0.80 -6.90
N VAL A 19 -3.39 1.85 -6.86
CA VAL A 19 -2.95 3.21 -7.21
C VAL A 19 -1.83 3.70 -6.30
N THR A 20 -1.96 3.50 -4.99
CA THR A 20 -0.93 3.97 -4.02
C THR A 20 0.35 3.14 -4.04
N THR A 21 0.35 1.97 -4.68
CA THR A 21 1.54 1.10 -4.79
C THR A 21 2.17 1.09 -6.18
N THR A 22 1.48 1.60 -7.20
CA THR A 22 1.97 1.59 -8.59
C THR A 22 2.14 2.97 -9.21
N VAL A 23 1.39 3.99 -8.76
CA VAL A 23 1.48 5.32 -9.36
C VAL A 23 2.70 6.07 -8.79
N PRO A 24 3.53 6.69 -9.65
CA PRO A 24 4.64 7.55 -9.25
C PRO A 24 4.26 8.53 -8.14
N TYR A 25 5.19 8.74 -7.21
CA TYR A 25 5.05 9.62 -6.02
C TYR A 25 3.99 9.18 -4.99
N LEU A 26 2.88 8.56 -5.39
CA LEU A 26 1.89 8.02 -4.45
C LEU A 26 2.44 6.83 -3.65
N THR A 27 3.42 6.12 -4.21
CA THR A 27 4.20 5.10 -3.50
C THR A 27 4.88 5.63 -2.24
N MET A 28 5.19 6.93 -2.15
CA MET A 28 5.74 7.53 -0.92
C MET A 28 4.79 7.39 0.27
N LEU A 29 3.47 7.38 0.04
CA LEU A 29 2.50 7.16 1.12
C LEU A 29 2.76 5.82 1.82
N ASN A 30 3.21 4.81 1.08
CA ASN A 30 3.45 3.49 1.63
C ASN A 30 4.84 3.35 2.28
N VAL A 31 5.80 4.20 1.91
CA VAL A 31 7.09 4.31 2.63
C VAL A 31 6.87 4.77 4.08
N PHE A 32 5.92 5.68 4.31
CA PHE A 32 5.51 6.10 5.65
C PHE A 32 4.52 5.11 6.27
N LEU A 33 5.03 3.99 6.80
CA LEU A 33 4.25 3.01 7.58
C LEU A 33 3.02 2.45 6.82
N PHE A 34 3.12 2.24 5.51
CA PHE A 34 2.02 1.73 4.68
C PHE A 34 0.75 2.59 4.76
N SER A 35 0.89 3.91 4.91
CA SER A 35 -0.25 4.81 5.10
C SER A 35 -1.23 4.79 3.92
N GLY A 36 -0.76 4.59 2.70
CA GLY A 36 -1.63 4.46 1.51
C GLY A 36 -2.56 3.25 1.62
N ILE A 37 -2.03 2.09 2.02
CA ILE A 37 -2.80 0.85 2.24
C ILE A 37 -3.75 0.98 3.43
N PHE A 38 -3.30 1.61 4.53
CA PHE A 38 -4.16 1.91 5.67
C PHE A 38 -5.33 2.82 5.26
N LEU A 39 -5.05 3.87 4.48
CA LEU A 39 -6.06 4.78 3.94
C LEU A 39 -7.01 4.08 2.97
N ALA A 40 -6.53 3.10 2.20
CA ALA A 40 -7.40 2.31 1.32
C ALA A 40 -8.51 1.62 2.10
N GLY A 41 -8.19 0.98 3.22
CA GLY A 41 -9.18 0.38 4.13
C GLY A 41 -10.09 1.43 4.78
N LEU A 42 -9.51 2.55 5.25
CA LEU A 42 -10.27 3.63 5.89
C LEU A 42 -11.29 4.27 4.94
N VAL A 43 -10.85 4.64 3.74
CA VAL A 43 -11.64 5.40 2.75
C VAL A 43 -12.70 4.50 2.13
N SER A 44 -12.35 3.29 1.71
CA SER A 44 -13.32 2.36 1.11
C SER A 44 -14.47 2.02 2.06
N LEU A 45 -14.18 1.75 3.33
CA LEU A 45 -15.20 1.48 4.35
C LEU A 45 -15.98 2.73 4.71
N THR A 46 -15.34 3.89 4.85
CA THR A 46 -16.05 5.16 5.10
C THR A 46 -17.04 5.46 3.98
N PHE A 47 -16.61 5.36 2.72
CA PHE A 47 -17.45 5.57 1.56
C PHE A 47 -18.63 4.59 1.54
N SER A 48 -18.37 3.30 1.77
CA SER A 48 -19.39 2.26 1.69
C SER A 48 -20.42 2.35 2.81
N ILE A 49 -19.98 2.64 4.04
CA ILE A 49 -20.87 2.86 5.19
C ILE A 49 -21.79 4.06 4.92
N MET A 50 -21.24 5.17 4.41
CA MET A 50 -22.01 6.37 4.11
C MET A 50 -22.93 6.17 2.89
N ARG A 51 -22.51 5.42 1.88
CA ARG A 51 -23.31 5.18 0.66
C ARG A 51 -24.48 4.23 0.92
N TYR A 52 -24.22 3.11 1.60
CA TYR A 52 -25.22 2.07 1.83
C TYR A 52 -25.95 2.24 3.17
N GLN A 53 -25.58 3.25 3.98
CA GLN A 53 -26.20 3.56 5.27
C GLN A 53 -26.23 2.36 6.25
N VAL A 54 -25.19 1.53 6.20
CA VAL A 54 -25.09 0.31 7.00
C VAL A 54 -24.28 0.52 8.28
N ARG A 55 -24.74 -0.05 9.40
CA ARG A 55 -23.96 -0.10 10.64
C ARG A 55 -23.13 -1.38 10.66
N LEU A 56 -21.81 -1.24 10.55
CA LEU A 56 -20.89 -2.37 10.63
C LEU A 56 -20.28 -2.50 12.04
N PRO A 57 -20.16 -3.72 12.57
CA PRO A 57 -19.33 -4.00 13.73
C PRO A 57 -17.84 -3.92 13.35
N TYR A 58 -16.95 -3.77 14.34
CA TYR A 58 -15.52 -3.57 14.11
C TYR A 58 -14.86 -4.76 13.42
N ASN A 59 -15.25 -5.98 13.77
CA ASN A 59 -14.77 -7.22 13.16
C ASN A 59 -15.13 -7.31 11.66
N GLU A 60 -16.37 -6.98 11.27
CA GLU A 60 -16.75 -6.98 9.85
C GLU A 60 -15.99 -5.92 9.06
N ALA A 61 -15.79 -4.73 9.63
CA ALA A 61 -15.00 -3.69 8.98
C ALA A 61 -13.52 -4.07 8.85
N PHE A 62 -12.96 -4.76 9.86
CA PHE A 62 -11.63 -5.34 9.75
C PHE A 62 -11.55 -6.36 8.62
N VAL A 63 -12.50 -7.31 8.56
CA VAL A 63 -12.50 -8.38 7.55
C VAL A 63 -12.66 -7.81 6.14
N LEU A 64 -13.53 -6.82 5.94
CA LEU A 64 -13.68 -6.18 4.63
C LEU A 64 -12.42 -5.41 4.22
N GLY A 65 -11.82 -4.66 5.14
CA GLY A 65 -10.52 -4.00 4.91
C GLY A 65 -9.40 -5.02 4.64
N PHE A 66 -9.41 -6.15 5.36
CA PHE A 66 -8.46 -7.23 5.18
C PHE A 66 -8.52 -7.80 3.76
N TYR A 67 -9.71 -8.13 3.26
CA TYR A 67 -9.87 -8.62 1.90
C TYR A 67 -9.53 -7.56 0.85
N ALA A 68 -9.77 -6.28 1.12
CA ALA A 68 -9.29 -5.19 0.25
C ALA A 68 -7.75 -5.16 0.17
N GLY A 69 -7.06 -5.38 1.30
CA GLY A 69 -5.60 -5.48 1.33
C GLY A 69 -5.06 -6.74 0.65
N VAL A 70 -5.71 -7.90 0.82
CA VAL A 70 -5.35 -9.14 0.11
C VAL A 70 -5.45 -8.94 -1.40
N LEU A 71 -6.63 -8.52 -1.88
CA LEU A 71 -6.86 -8.34 -3.31
C LEU A 71 -5.97 -7.24 -3.88
N GLY A 72 -5.83 -6.12 -3.14
CA GLY A 72 -4.94 -5.02 -3.49
C GLY A 72 -3.48 -5.45 -3.61
N GLY A 73 -2.97 -6.26 -2.69
CA GLY A 73 -1.60 -6.77 -2.71
C GLY A 73 -1.32 -7.74 -3.87
N ILE A 74 -2.27 -8.61 -4.19
CA ILE A 74 -2.13 -9.50 -5.36
C ILE A 74 -2.13 -8.67 -6.65
N LEU A 75 -3.06 -7.72 -6.77
CA LEU A 75 -3.16 -6.87 -7.96
C LEU A 75 -1.97 -5.92 -8.10
N SER A 76 -1.43 -5.39 -7.00
CA SER A 76 -0.27 -4.49 -7.03
C SER A 76 0.97 -5.20 -7.54
N GLU A 77 1.25 -6.42 -7.09
CA GLU A 77 2.39 -7.21 -7.58
C GLU A 77 2.21 -7.65 -9.03
N GLY A 78 0.99 -8.05 -9.41
CA GLY A 78 0.68 -8.36 -10.80
C GLY A 78 0.88 -7.16 -11.73
N ALA A 79 0.40 -5.98 -11.31
CA ALA A 79 0.60 -4.75 -12.07
C ALA A 79 2.07 -4.32 -12.09
N ALA A 80 2.79 -4.44 -10.98
CA ALA A 80 4.22 -4.16 -10.92
C ALA A 80 5.01 -5.05 -11.89
N TRP A 81 4.69 -6.35 -11.96
CA TRP A 81 5.29 -7.25 -12.93
C TRP A 81 5.02 -6.81 -14.39
N ILE A 82 3.77 -6.46 -14.72
CA ILE A 82 3.41 -5.94 -16.06
C ILE A 82 4.18 -4.65 -16.38
N LEU A 83 4.27 -3.72 -15.42
CA LEU A 83 4.99 -2.46 -15.61
C LEU A 83 6.49 -2.66 -15.82
N MET A 84 7.10 -3.61 -15.09
CA MET A 84 8.51 -3.94 -15.26
C MET A 84 8.77 -4.59 -16.62
N GLU A 85 7.93 -5.56 -17.03
CA GLU A 85 8.12 -6.31 -18.28
C GLU A 85 7.89 -5.45 -19.53
N TYR A 86 6.81 -4.64 -19.54
CA TYR A 86 6.38 -3.95 -20.76
C TYR A 86 6.73 -2.46 -20.81
N ALA A 87 6.85 -1.80 -19.66
CA ALA A 87 7.12 -0.37 -19.60
C ALA A 87 8.54 -0.04 -19.08
N GLY A 88 9.31 -1.05 -18.63
CA GLY A 88 10.59 -0.84 -17.95
C GLY A 88 10.46 -0.02 -16.67
N TYR A 89 9.23 0.13 -16.16
CA TYR A 89 8.93 0.93 -14.98
C TYR A 89 8.87 0.02 -13.75
N ARG A 90 9.63 0.37 -12.72
CA ARG A 90 9.62 -0.35 -11.45
C ARG A 90 8.96 0.50 -10.37
N PRO A 91 7.75 0.15 -9.92
CA PRO A 91 7.09 0.89 -8.86
C PRO A 91 7.96 1.05 -7.61
N GLY A 92 7.95 2.25 -7.04
CA GLY A 92 8.66 2.57 -5.80
C GLY A 92 10.13 2.99 -5.95
N THR A 93 10.77 2.79 -7.10
CA THR A 93 12.17 3.23 -7.30
C THR A 93 12.30 4.75 -7.24
N GLU A 94 11.36 5.49 -7.82
CA GLU A 94 11.33 6.96 -7.79
C GLU A 94 11.20 7.50 -6.36
N SER A 95 10.36 6.85 -5.54
CA SER A 95 10.21 7.22 -4.13
C SER A 95 11.47 6.94 -3.33
N LEU A 96 12.14 5.83 -3.63
CA LEU A 96 13.41 5.45 -3.00
C LEU A 96 14.52 6.46 -3.37
N ALA A 97 14.63 6.81 -4.65
CA ALA A 97 15.57 7.82 -5.14
C ALA A 97 15.34 9.20 -4.50
N LEU A 98 14.07 9.61 -4.32
CA LEU A 98 13.74 10.87 -3.62
C LEU A 98 14.18 10.87 -2.17
N ILE A 99 13.94 9.76 -1.45
CA ILE A 99 14.33 9.63 -0.05
C ILE A 99 15.86 9.64 0.09
N ILE A 100 16.57 8.95 -0.81
CA ILE A 100 18.04 8.97 -0.85
C ILE A 100 18.54 10.38 -1.15
N GLY A 101 17.92 11.09 -2.09
CA GLY A 101 18.24 12.49 -2.37
C GLY A 101 18.10 13.38 -1.12
N TRP A 102 17.01 13.26 -0.38
CA TRP A 102 16.81 14.00 0.88
C TRP A 102 17.82 13.60 1.96
N LEU A 103 18.17 12.32 2.06
CA LEU A 103 19.17 11.83 3.02
C LEU A 103 20.57 12.33 2.69
N LEU A 104 20.93 12.39 1.41
CA LEU A 104 22.19 12.96 0.94
C LEU A 104 22.29 14.46 1.28
N GLU A 105 21.21 15.20 1.06
CA GLU A 105 21.14 16.63 1.40
C GLU A 105 21.24 16.86 2.91
N MET A 106 20.57 16.03 3.73
CA MET A 106 20.68 16.11 5.19
C MET A 106 22.05 15.67 5.74
N ALA A 107 22.78 14.84 4.99
CA ALA A 107 24.09 14.31 5.37
C ALA A 107 25.27 15.14 4.82
N SER A 108 25.03 16.15 3.97
CA SER A 108 26.10 16.94 3.33
C SER A 108 27.07 17.55 4.35
N ASP A 109 26.54 17.96 5.51
CA ASP A 109 27.30 18.63 6.56
C ASP A 109 27.61 17.70 7.75
N LYS A 110 27.30 16.41 7.64
CA LYS A 110 27.40 15.43 8.74
C LYS A 110 28.22 14.20 8.32
N PRO A 111 29.55 14.20 8.54
CA PRO A 111 30.42 13.09 8.14
C PRO A 111 30.06 11.77 8.82
N GLU A 112 29.41 11.80 9.99
CA GLU A 112 28.94 10.60 10.71
C GLU A 112 27.83 9.84 9.99
N LEU A 113 27.05 10.51 9.12
CA LEU A 113 25.94 9.91 8.37
C LEU A 113 26.35 9.39 6.99
N GLN A 114 27.51 9.81 6.47
CA GLN A 114 28.00 9.37 5.15
C GLN A 114 28.09 7.85 4.96
N PRO A 115 28.60 7.02 5.89
CA PRO A 115 28.66 5.58 5.68
C PRO A 115 27.26 4.94 5.58
N GLN A 116 26.27 5.48 6.29
CA GLN A 116 24.88 4.99 6.23
C GLN A 116 24.24 5.35 4.89
N VAL A 117 24.54 6.55 4.37
CA VAL A 117 24.04 7.00 3.07
C VAL A 117 24.71 6.24 1.92
N GLN A 118 26.00 5.93 2.02
CA GLN A 118 26.70 5.08 1.04
C GLN A 118 26.11 3.66 0.99
N ALA A 119 25.82 3.06 2.13
CA ALA A 119 25.14 1.75 2.18
C ALA A 119 23.76 1.78 1.51
N LEU A 120 23.00 2.88 1.66
CA LEU A 120 21.71 3.05 1.00
C LEU A 120 21.85 3.22 -0.52
N LEU A 121 22.88 3.93 -0.99
CA LEU A 121 23.19 4.06 -2.42
C LEU A 121 23.59 2.73 -3.06
N GLU A 122 24.33 1.89 -2.35
CA GLU A 122 24.66 0.53 -2.81
C GLU A 122 23.41 -0.36 -2.88
N ALA A 123 22.52 -0.25 -1.88
CA ALA A 123 21.23 -0.93 -1.89
C ALA A 123 20.33 -0.48 -3.04
N GLU A 124 20.33 0.82 -3.38
CA GLU A 124 19.60 1.35 -4.54
C GLU A 124 20.13 0.76 -5.86
N LYS A 125 21.46 0.71 -6.04
CA LYS A 125 22.07 0.12 -7.24
C LYS A 125 21.73 -1.37 -7.38
N LEU A 126 21.75 -2.11 -6.27
CA LEU A 126 21.34 -3.52 -6.25
C LEU A 126 19.84 -3.68 -6.52
N ALA A 127 19.02 -2.77 -6.01
CA ALA A 127 17.60 -2.77 -6.29
C ALA A 127 17.35 -2.49 -7.78
N LEU A 128 18.03 -1.52 -8.40
CA LEU A 128 17.84 -1.15 -9.81
C LEU A 128 18.42 -2.17 -10.80
N ALA A 129 19.12 -3.21 -10.33
CA ALA A 129 19.62 -4.28 -11.20
C ALA A 129 18.45 -5.03 -11.87
N PRO A 130 18.58 -5.42 -13.15
CA PRO A 130 17.53 -6.15 -13.85
C PRO A 130 17.35 -7.54 -13.21
N ILE A 131 16.24 -7.71 -12.49
CA ILE A 131 15.85 -8.99 -11.92
C ILE A 131 14.94 -9.69 -12.94
N ILE A 132 15.43 -10.77 -13.55
CA ILE A 132 14.57 -11.69 -14.28
C ILE A 132 13.78 -12.46 -13.22
N LEU A 133 12.52 -12.07 -13.00
CA LEU A 133 11.65 -12.70 -12.03
C LEU A 133 11.07 -13.99 -12.62
N SER A 134 11.25 -15.12 -11.95
CA SER A 134 10.52 -16.33 -12.30
C SER A 134 9.05 -16.20 -11.88
N TRP A 135 8.16 -16.98 -12.51
CA TRP A 135 6.75 -16.99 -12.11
C TRP A 135 6.54 -17.39 -10.64
N ARG A 136 7.45 -18.20 -10.08
CA ARG A 136 7.40 -18.57 -8.65
C ARG A 136 7.70 -17.38 -7.75
N ASP A 137 8.62 -16.52 -8.16
CA ASP A 137 8.98 -15.31 -7.41
C ASP A 137 7.82 -14.32 -7.41
N VAL A 138 7.15 -14.15 -8.56
CA VAL A 138 5.95 -13.28 -8.67
C VAL A 138 4.83 -13.78 -7.74
N LEU A 139 4.55 -15.08 -7.73
CA LEU A 139 3.54 -15.66 -6.84
C LEU A 139 3.92 -15.51 -5.36
N ALA A 140 5.19 -15.71 -5.01
CA ALA A 140 5.68 -15.51 -3.66
C ALA A 140 5.53 -14.04 -3.21
N SER A 141 5.87 -13.09 -4.09
CA SER A 141 5.68 -11.65 -3.84
C SER A 141 4.21 -11.30 -3.67
N MET A 142 3.31 -11.82 -4.52
CA MET A 142 1.86 -11.64 -4.36
C MET A 142 1.36 -12.09 -3.00
N LEU A 143 1.79 -13.27 -2.55
CA LEU A 143 1.41 -13.82 -1.24
C LEU A 143 1.98 -12.99 -0.10
N PHE A 144 3.24 -12.56 -0.22
CA PHE A 144 3.90 -11.72 0.78
C PHE A 144 3.20 -10.37 0.90
N SER A 145 2.99 -9.66 -0.20
CA SER A 145 2.30 -8.37 -0.23
C SER A 145 0.86 -8.50 0.27
N ALA A 146 0.12 -9.55 -0.11
CA ALA A 146 -1.19 -9.82 0.44
C ALA A 146 -1.17 -10.01 1.97
N ALA A 147 -0.22 -10.79 2.50
CA ALA A 147 -0.10 -11.06 3.93
C ALA A 147 0.21 -9.80 4.75
N PHE A 148 1.02 -8.88 4.21
CA PHE A 148 1.35 -7.62 4.87
C PHE A 148 0.25 -6.56 4.71
N TYR A 149 -0.32 -6.43 3.52
CA TYR A 149 -1.27 -5.35 3.23
C TYR A 149 -2.63 -5.59 3.88
N ALA A 150 -3.04 -6.85 4.00
CA ALA A 150 -4.32 -7.25 4.56
C ALA A 150 -4.56 -6.74 6.00
N PRO A 151 -3.71 -7.03 7.01
CA PRO A 151 -3.96 -6.55 8.37
C PRO A 151 -3.94 -5.01 8.45
N ILE A 152 -3.07 -4.35 7.67
CA ILE A 152 -2.94 -2.88 7.64
C ILE A 152 -4.22 -2.23 7.12
N ALA A 153 -4.73 -2.69 5.97
CA ALA A 153 -5.99 -2.23 5.42
C ALA A 153 -7.18 -2.58 6.35
N GLY A 154 -7.14 -3.74 7.01
CA GLY A 154 -8.10 -4.14 8.03
C GLY A 154 -8.19 -3.16 9.20
N PHE A 155 -7.06 -2.72 9.75
CA PHE A 155 -7.02 -1.70 10.79
C PHE A 155 -7.56 -0.34 10.30
N GLY A 156 -7.28 0.03 9.04
CA GLY A 156 -7.88 1.19 8.40
C GLY A 156 -9.42 1.12 8.41
N GLY A 157 -9.98 -0.05 8.06
CA GLY A 157 -11.42 -0.30 8.11
C GLY A 157 -12.01 -0.19 9.51
N MET A 158 -11.34 -0.72 10.53
CA MET A 158 -11.77 -0.54 11.93
C MET A 158 -11.79 0.93 12.35
N LEU A 159 -10.78 1.70 11.95
CA LEU A 159 -10.71 3.13 12.25
C LEU A 159 -11.87 3.89 11.56
N ALA A 160 -12.32 3.48 10.38
CA ALA A 160 -13.49 4.06 9.71
C ALA A 160 -14.73 3.97 10.61
N VAL A 161 -15.02 2.77 11.12
CA VAL A 161 -16.15 2.52 12.03
C VAL A 161 -15.99 3.32 13.32
N PHE A 162 -14.79 3.35 13.90
CA PHE A 162 -14.52 4.13 15.12
C PHE A 162 -14.83 5.62 14.92
N ARG A 163 -14.31 6.22 13.84
CA ARG A 163 -14.51 7.65 13.53
C ARG A 163 -15.98 7.96 13.29
N LEU A 164 -16.70 7.12 12.55
CA LEU A 164 -18.12 7.32 12.26
C LEU A 164 -18.99 7.16 13.51
N LYS A 165 -18.75 6.14 14.34
CA LYS A 165 -19.44 5.98 15.63
C LYS A 165 -19.19 7.16 16.57
N ARG A 166 -17.97 7.71 16.60
CA ARG A 166 -17.64 8.89 17.40
C ARG A 166 -18.35 10.15 16.91
N LYS A 167 -18.47 10.33 15.58
CA LYS A 167 -19.22 11.45 14.98
C LYS A 167 -20.71 11.37 15.28
N ALA A 168 -21.32 10.18 15.21
CA ALA A 168 -22.75 10.01 15.47
C ALA A 168 -23.16 10.20 16.94
N ARG A 169 -22.19 10.28 17.88
CA ARG A 169 -22.43 10.57 19.31
C ARG A 169 -22.33 12.06 19.66
N ARG A 170 -21.84 12.89 18.74
CA ARG A 170 -21.75 14.35 18.88
C ARG A 170 -22.91 14.99 18.15
#